data_AF-A0A5A7VZK4-F1
#
_entry.id   AF-A0A5A7VZK4-F1
#
_cell.length_a   1.000
_cell.length_b   1.000
_cell.length_c   1.000
_cell.angle_alpha   90.00
_cell.angle_beta   90.00
_cell.angle_gamma   90.00
#
_symmetry.space_group_name_H-M   'P 1'
#
loop_
_entity.id
_entity.type
_entity.pdbx_description
1 polymer ?
#
loop_
_entity_poly.entity_id
_entity_poly.type
_entity_poly.pdbx_seq_one_letter_code
_entity_poly.pdbx_strand_id
1 'polypeptide(L)'
;MSQLRRKSWRRAGTSFWPPKESEFWSIIWLLGPQKAVSYLPINTIENVLHLTVPIYRSLVADGGHQSLLFADGECCIGSGAIYAYSPDDLGAVLFESRPILASNDWPTSQIEFLKRVAALWVEPGSPVLPVIRRAFGET
;
A
#
# COMPACT_ATOMS: atom_id res chain seq x y z
N MET A 1 26.28 12.87 -35.35
CA MET A 1 25.78 12.31 -34.07
C MET A 1 24.32 12.68 -33.96
N SER A 2 23.44 11.69 -34.13
CA SER A 2 22.05 11.85 -34.57
C SER A 2 21.10 12.23 -33.44
N GLN A 3 20.36 13.31 -33.62
CA GLN A 3 19.18 13.66 -32.83
C GLN A 3 18.04 12.68 -33.13
N LEU A 4 17.61 11.88 -32.14
CA LEU A 4 16.39 11.07 -32.27
C LEU A 4 15.18 11.82 -31.74
N ARG A 5 14.48 12.39 -32.73
CA ARG A 5 13.11 12.86 -32.83
C ARG A 5 12.14 12.30 -31.77
N ARG A 6 11.56 13.23 -31.00
CA ARG A 6 10.31 13.03 -30.22
C ARG A 6 9.18 12.63 -31.18
N LYS A 7 8.65 11.41 -31.06
CA LYS A 7 7.39 11.01 -31.70
C LYS A 7 6.24 11.56 -30.88
N SER A 8 5.55 12.56 -31.45
CA SER A 8 4.30 13.10 -30.94
C SER A 8 3.18 12.06 -31.04
N TRP A 9 2.44 11.86 -29.95
CA TRP A 9 1.14 11.20 -29.96
C TRP A 9 0.06 12.25 -29.63
N ARG A 10 -0.82 12.54 -30.60
CA ARG A 10 -2.18 13.10 -30.44
C ARG A 10 -3.09 12.06 -31.13
N ARG A 11 -4.32 11.73 -30.74
CA ARG A 11 -5.28 12.18 -29.71
C ARG A 11 -6.40 11.13 -29.69
N ALA A 12 -6.92 10.75 -28.53
CA ALA A 12 -8.31 10.36 -28.24
C ALA A 12 -8.32 10.09 -26.72
N GLY A 13 -8.85 10.94 -25.87
CA GLY A 13 -10.24 11.36 -25.85
C GLY A 13 -10.88 11.08 -24.49
N THR A 14 -10.13 11.15 -23.40
CA THR A 14 -10.57 11.33 -22.02
C THR A 14 -9.40 12.03 -21.32
N SER A 15 -9.64 13.11 -20.60
CA SER A 15 -8.59 13.83 -19.87
C SER A 15 -8.17 13.02 -18.64
N PHE A 16 -7.40 11.95 -18.86
CA PHE A 16 -6.59 11.35 -17.81
C PHE A 16 -5.22 12.04 -17.86
N TRP A 17 -5.15 13.18 -17.19
CA TRP A 17 -3.91 13.92 -17.02
C TRP A 17 -3.00 13.08 -16.12
N PRO A 18 -1.80 12.63 -16.56
CA PRO A 18 -0.88 12.01 -15.63
C PRO A 18 -0.48 13.11 -14.62
N PRO A 19 -0.67 12.90 -13.30
CA PRO A 19 -0.16 13.84 -12.31
C PRO A 19 1.35 14.00 -12.52
N LYS A 20 1.90 15.16 -12.17
CA LYS A 20 3.34 15.37 -12.32
C LYS A 20 4.08 14.34 -11.47
N GLU A 21 5.25 13.90 -11.92
CA GLU A 21 6.06 12.86 -11.26
C GLU A 21 6.14 13.07 -9.73
N SER A 22 6.33 14.33 -9.28
CA SER A 22 6.35 14.75 -7.87
C SER A 22 5.07 14.49 -7.05
N GLU A 23 3.89 14.45 -7.67
CA GLU A 23 2.59 14.23 -7.01
C GLU A 23 2.24 12.74 -6.87
N PHE A 24 2.79 11.90 -7.76
CA PHE A 24 2.62 10.44 -7.69
C PHE A 24 3.41 9.84 -6.53
N TRP A 25 4.59 10.41 -6.25
CA TRP A 25 5.40 10.06 -5.09
C TRP A 25 4.69 10.39 -3.78
N SER A 26 3.94 11.48 -3.67
CA SER A 26 3.29 11.83 -2.40
C SER A 26 2.23 10.81 -1.96
N ILE A 27 1.39 10.29 -2.86
CA ILE A 27 0.24 9.45 -2.47
C ILE A 27 0.64 8.02 -2.05
N ILE A 28 1.67 7.48 -2.68
CA ILE A 28 2.17 6.11 -2.43
C ILE A 28 3.11 6.08 -1.23
N TRP A 29 3.84 7.18 -0.97
CA TRP A 29 4.92 7.26 0.03
C TRP A 29 4.55 7.92 1.35
N LEU A 30 3.35 8.49 1.49
CA LEU A 30 2.89 9.05 2.76
C LEU A 30 2.57 7.92 3.75
N LEU A 31 3.62 7.27 4.27
CA LEU A 31 3.57 6.51 5.50
C LEU A 31 3.95 7.42 6.65
N GLY A 32 3.22 7.34 7.75
CA GLY A 32 3.41 8.19 8.92
C GLY A 32 2.22 8.16 9.87
N PRO A 33 2.15 9.08 10.85
CA PRO A 33 1.14 9.05 11.92
C PRO A 33 -0.31 9.07 11.43
N GLN A 34 -0.55 9.62 10.24
CA GLN A 34 -1.87 9.72 9.63
C GLN A 34 -2.20 8.52 8.72
N LYS A 35 -1.21 7.72 8.31
CA LYS A 35 -1.38 6.57 7.42
C LYS A 35 -0.25 5.59 7.70
N ALA A 36 -0.50 4.65 8.60
CA ALA A 36 0.51 3.70 9.06
C ALA A 36 0.80 2.60 8.01
N VAL A 37 -0.13 2.35 7.09
CA VAL A 37 -0.08 1.28 6.10
C VAL A 37 -0.52 1.78 4.73
N SER A 38 0.10 1.26 3.68
CA SER A 38 -0.35 1.33 2.29
C SER A 38 -0.18 -0.02 1.62
N TYR A 39 -0.86 -0.24 0.50
CA TYR A 39 -0.58 -1.37 -0.37
C TYR A 39 -0.56 -0.94 -1.82
N LEU A 40 0.19 -1.68 -2.63
CA LEU A 40 0.22 -1.50 -4.07
C LEU A 40 0.22 -2.87 -4.77
N PRO A 41 -0.72 -3.11 -5.70
CA PRO A 41 -0.71 -4.32 -6.53
C PRO A 41 0.59 -4.43 -7.32
N ILE A 42 1.11 -5.66 -7.49
CA ILE A 42 2.34 -5.89 -8.28
C ILE A 42 2.14 -5.40 -9.72
N ASN A 43 0.97 -5.64 -10.30
CA ASN A 43 0.65 -5.14 -11.65
C ASN A 43 0.77 -3.61 -11.75
N THR A 44 0.41 -2.87 -10.70
CA THR A 44 0.57 -1.40 -10.67
C THR A 44 2.05 -1.01 -10.58
N ILE A 45 2.83 -1.71 -9.77
CA ILE A 45 4.29 -1.50 -9.64
C ILE A 45 4.98 -1.69 -10.99
N GLU A 46 4.64 -2.76 -11.71
CA GLU A 46 5.35 -3.12 -12.92
C GLU A 46 4.85 -2.36 -14.15
N ASN A 47 3.53 -2.21 -14.30
CA ASN A 47 2.94 -1.71 -15.54
C ASN A 47 2.53 -0.24 -15.50
N VAL A 48 2.38 0.36 -14.32
CA VAL A 48 2.07 1.79 -14.16
C VAL A 48 3.29 2.57 -13.70
N LEU A 49 3.99 2.05 -12.68
CA LEU A 49 5.20 2.68 -12.15
C LEU A 49 6.47 2.31 -12.93
N HIS A 50 6.44 1.26 -13.74
CA HIS A 50 7.61 0.76 -14.48
C HIS A 50 8.80 0.44 -13.56
N LEU A 51 8.51 -0.01 -12.34
CA LEU A 51 9.49 -0.48 -11.36
C LEU A 51 9.45 -2.00 -11.26
N THR A 52 10.54 -2.61 -10.79
CA THR A 52 10.51 -4.00 -10.36
C THR A 52 10.12 -4.08 -8.89
N VAL A 53 9.52 -5.20 -8.47
CA VAL A 53 9.22 -5.48 -7.06
C VAL A 53 10.42 -5.24 -6.13
N PRO A 54 11.65 -5.74 -6.43
CA PRO A 54 12.82 -5.45 -5.59
C PRO A 54 13.16 -3.97 -5.49
N ILE A 55 13.10 -3.21 -6.58
CA ILE A 55 13.40 -1.76 -6.57
C ILE A 55 12.37 -1.04 -5.70
N TYR A 56 11.08 -1.33 -5.87
CA TYR A 56 10.03 -0.73 -5.05
C TYR A 56 10.24 -0.99 -3.55
N ARG A 57 10.57 -2.23 -3.16
CA ARG A 57 10.84 -2.57 -1.76
C ARG A 57 12.09 -1.87 -1.21
N SER A 58 13.12 -1.67 -2.03
CA SER A 58 14.30 -0.89 -1.64
C SER A 58 13.91 0.55 -1.31
N LEU A 59 13.10 1.18 -2.16
CA LEU A 59 12.60 2.54 -1.90
C LEU A 59 11.81 2.60 -0.58
N VAL A 60 11.02 1.56 -0.25
CA VAL A 60 10.27 1.45 1.02
C VAL A 60 11.22 1.45 2.20
N ALA A 61 12.28 0.64 2.10
CA ALA A 61 13.31 0.57 3.14
C ALA A 61 14.09 1.89 3.27
N ASP A 62 14.41 2.56 2.16
CA ASP A 62 15.13 3.84 2.14
C ASP A 62 14.32 4.96 2.81
N GLY A 63 12.99 4.86 2.80
CA GLY A 63 12.07 5.71 3.57
C GLY A 63 11.99 5.39 5.07
N GLY A 64 12.71 4.37 5.55
CA GLY A 64 12.65 3.91 6.95
C GLY A 64 11.45 3.01 7.26
N HIS A 65 10.80 2.47 6.22
CA HIS A 65 9.59 1.65 6.36
C HIS A 65 9.87 0.18 6.05
N GLN A 66 8.91 -0.69 6.39
CA GLN A 66 8.99 -2.12 6.11
C GLN A 66 7.96 -2.53 5.07
N SER A 67 8.22 -3.64 4.37
CA SER A 67 7.32 -4.17 3.35
C SER A 67 7.14 -5.68 3.41
N LEU A 68 5.91 -6.13 3.20
CA LEU A 68 5.53 -7.52 2.99
C LEU A 68 5.05 -7.70 1.55
N LEU A 69 5.55 -8.74 0.89
CA LEU A 69 5.10 -9.17 -0.42
C LEU A 69 4.11 -10.33 -0.25
N PHE A 70 2.95 -10.21 -0.86
CA PHE A 70 1.97 -11.27 -0.96
C PHE A 70 1.80 -11.64 -2.43
N ALA A 71 1.98 -12.91 -2.76
CA ALA A 71 1.77 -13.42 -4.10
C ALA A 71 0.27 -13.53 -4.44
N ASP A 72 -0.02 -13.89 -5.68
CA ASP A 72 -1.38 -14.29 -6.07
C ASP A 72 -1.84 -15.48 -5.22
N GLY A 73 -3.10 -15.44 -4.77
CA GLY A 73 -3.67 -16.40 -3.83
C GLY A 73 -3.29 -16.22 -2.36
N GLU A 74 -2.26 -15.43 -2.03
CA GLU A 74 -1.91 -15.06 -0.64
C GLU A 74 -2.59 -13.77 -0.18
N CYS A 75 -3.18 -13.02 -1.12
CA CYS A 75 -3.98 -11.85 -0.82
C CYS A 75 -5.19 -11.75 -1.75
N CYS A 76 -6.12 -10.88 -1.42
CA CYS A 76 -7.35 -10.65 -2.19
C CYS A 76 -7.13 -9.94 -3.54
N ILE A 77 -5.88 -9.75 -3.98
CA ILE A 77 -5.50 -9.04 -5.19
C ILE A 77 -4.89 -10.06 -6.16
N GLY A 78 -5.54 -10.28 -7.30
CA GLY A 78 -5.16 -11.34 -8.25
C GLY A 78 -3.77 -11.19 -8.91
N SER A 79 -3.10 -10.05 -8.75
CA SER A 79 -1.69 -9.91 -9.16
C SER A 79 -0.70 -10.13 -8.02
N GLY A 80 -1.16 -10.40 -6.81
CA GLY A 80 -0.40 -10.13 -5.59
C GLY A 80 -0.26 -8.63 -5.31
N ALA A 81 0.30 -8.30 -4.15
CA ALA A 81 0.51 -6.93 -3.71
C ALA A 81 1.67 -6.80 -2.72
N ILE A 82 2.21 -5.59 -2.64
CA ILE A 82 3.17 -5.22 -1.59
C ILE A 82 2.47 -4.31 -0.60
N TYR A 83 2.49 -4.69 0.67
CA TYR A 83 2.03 -3.87 1.79
C TYR A 83 3.24 -3.19 2.41
N ALA A 84 3.27 -1.87 2.39
CA ALA A 84 4.29 -1.06 3.04
C ALA A 84 3.72 -0.47 4.33
N TYR A 85 4.52 -0.43 5.40
CA TYR A 85 4.07 0.08 6.69
C TYR A 85 5.19 0.75 7.49
N SER A 86 4.78 1.73 8.29
CA SER A 86 5.63 2.31 9.34
C SER A 86 5.60 1.39 10.57
N PRO A 87 6.74 0.83 11.01
CA PRO A 87 6.76 -0.04 12.19
C PRO A 87 6.21 0.66 13.44
N ASP A 88 6.61 1.91 13.68
CA ASP A 88 6.24 2.64 14.89
C ASP A 88 4.77 3.05 14.87
N ASP A 89 4.29 3.66 13.77
CA ASP A 89 2.91 4.14 13.68
C ASP A 89 1.90 2.99 13.67
N LEU A 90 2.18 1.91 12.94
CA LEU A 90 1.33 0.72 12.96
C LEU A 90 1.36 0.07 14.35
N GLY A 91 2.54 0.04 14.99
CA GLY A 91 2.69 -0.43 16.37
C GLY A 91 1.79 0.33 17.34
N ALA A 92 1.75 1.66 17.22
CA ALA A 92 0.90 2.53 18.04
C ALA A 92 -0.60 2.25 17.80
N VAL A 93 -1.04 2.19 16.53
CA VAL A 93 -2.44 1.89 16.19
C VAL A 93 -2.88 0.54 16.77
N LEU A 94 -2.05 -0.50 16.62
CA LEU A 94 -2.35 -1.83 17.15
C LEU A 94 -2.34 -1.85 18.67
N PHE A 95 -1.40 -1.15 19.32
CA PHE A 95 -1.32 -1.04 20.77
C PHE A 95 -2.58 -0.42 21.36
N GLU A 96 -3.01 0.73 20.84
CA GLU A 96 -4.21 1.43 21.30
C GLU A 96 -5.49 0.62 21.03
N SER A 97 -5.50 -0.16 19.96
CA SER A 97 -6.66 -0.96 19.54
C SER A 97 -6.65 -2.40 20.10
N ARG A 98 -5.66 -2.75 20.94
CA ARG A 98 -5.50 -4.10 21.50
C ARG A 98 -6.78 -4.70 22.09
N PRO A 99 -7.58 -3.98 22.88
CA PRO A 99 -8.81 -4.55 23.44
C PRO A 99 -9.79 -5.00 22.35
N ILE A 100 -9.99 -4.18 21.31
CA ILE A 100 -10.89 -4.48 20.20
C ILE A 100 -10.35 -5.66 19.39
N LEU A 101 -9.05 -5.67 19.10
CA LEU A 101 -8.44 -6.76 18.33
C LEU A 101 -8.51 -8.09 19.10
N ALA A 102 -8.15 -8.09 20.38
CA ALA A 102 -8.18 -9.30 21.21
C ALA A 102 -9.60 -9.85 21.39
N SER A 103 -10.60 -9.00 21.64
CA SER A 103 -12.01 -9.44 21.78
C SER A 103 -12.63 -9.98 20.49
N ASN A 104 -11.99 -9.78 19.34
CA ASN A 104 -12.46 -10.25 18.04
C ASN A 104 -11.51 -11.29 17.40
N ASP A 105 -10.59 -11.88 18.17
CA ASP A 105 -9.59 -12.86 17.72
C ASP A 105 -8.71 -12.34 16.56
N TRP A 106 -8.39 -11.05 16.58
CA TRP A 106 -7.50 -10.41 15.62
C TRP A 106 -6.07 -10.30 16.12
N PRO A 107 -5.07 -10.45 15.23
CA PRO A 107 -3.67 -10.32 15.61
C PRO A 107 -3.31 -8.91 16.07
N THR A 108 -2.41 -8.82 17.05
CA THR A 108 -1.92 -7.55 17.60
C THR A 108 -0.46 -7.24 17.23
N SER A 109 0.21 -8.11 16.46
CA SER A 109 1.54 -7.86 15.89
C SER A 109 1.41 -7.31 14.48
N GLN A 110 2.31 -6.42 14.04
CA GLN A 110 2.20 -5.79 12.72
C GLN A 110 2.14 -6.81 11.58
N ILE A 111 3.03 -7.80 11.59
CA ILE A 111 3.14 -8.79 10.52
C ILE A 111 1.88 -9.65 10.42
N GLU A 112 1.41 -10.21 11.54
CA GLU A 112 0.24 -11.09 11.53
C GLU A 112 -1.04 -10.30 11.24
N PHE A 113 -1.12 -9.05 11.70
CA PHE A 113 -2.21 -8.15 11.35
C PHE A 113 -2.26 -7.93 9.83
N LEU A 114 -1.13 -7.57 9.20
CA LEU A 114 -1.07 -7.34 7.76
C LEU A 114 -1.36 -8.61 6.94
N LYS A 115 -0.88 -9.78 7.38
CA LYS A 115 -1.25 -11.06 6.76
C LYS A 115 -2.77 -11.28 6.82
N ARG A 116 -3.39 -11.02 7.96
CA ARG A 116 -4.84 -11.15 8.15
C ARG A 116 -5.62 -10.19 7.25
N VAL A 117 -5.17 -8.93 7.16
CA VAL A 117 -5.75 -7.91 6.27
C VAL A 117 -5.60 -8.30 4.80
N ALA A 118 -4.43 -8.77 4.40
CA ALA A 118 -4.18 -9.15 3.01
C ALA A 118 -5.03 -10.35 2.57
N ALA A 119 -5.23 -11.32 3.48
CA ALA A 119 -5.94 -12.56 3.20
C ALA A 119 -7.48 -12.45 3.24
N LEU A 120 -8.05 -11.40 3.85
CA LEU A 120 -9.48 -11.32 4.11
C LEU A 120 -10.09 -10.00 3.68
N TRP A 121 -11.23 -10.10 2.99
CA TRP A 121 -12.20 -9.01 2.91
C TRP A 121 -12.94 -8.90 4.24
N VAL A 122 -12.83 -7.74 4.89
CA VAL A 122 -13.54 -7.47 6.15
C VAL A 122 -14.90 -6.86 5.85
N GLU A 123 -15.94 -7.48 6.38
CA GLU A 123 -17.32 -7.05 6.15
C GLU A 123 -17.60 -5.63 6.70
N PRO A 124 -18.44 -4.83 6.04
CA PRO A 124 -18.74 -3.43 6.41
C PRO A 124 -19.29 -3.19 7.83
N GLY A 125 -19.63 -4.22 8.60
CA GLY A 125 -20.10 -4.13 9.99
C GLY A 125 -19.12 -4.65 11.03
N SER A 126 -17.92 -5.06 10.64
CA SER A 126 -16.97 -5.67 11.57
C SER A 126 -16.46 -4.66 12.61
N PRO A 127 -16.43 -5.01 13.92
CA PRO A 127 -15.88 -4.16 14.96
C PRO A 127 -14.40 -3.78 14.76
N VAL A 128 -13.65 -4.56 13.97
CA VAL A 128 -12.24 -4.29 13.67
C VAL A 128 -12.03 -3.38 12.46
N LEU A 129 -13.07 -3.16 11.64
CA LEU A 129 -12.96 -2.35 10.43
C LEU A 129 -12.49 -0.91 10.72
N PRO A 130 -12.95 -0.22 11.78
CA PRO A 130 -12.41 1.09 12.15
C PRO A 130 -10.90 1.09 12.42
N VAL A 131 -10.35 0.01 12.99
CA VAL A 131 -8.92 -0.13 13.26
C VAL A 131 -8.15 -0.26 11.95
N ILE A 132 -8.66 -1.06 11.01
CA ILE A 132 -8.08 -1.22 9.68
C ILE A 132 -8.11 0.12 8.94
N ARG A 133 -9.26 0.79 8.89
CA ARG A 133 -9.41 2.12 8.28
C ARG A 133 -8.40 3.11 8.83
N ARG A 134 -8.29 3.20 10.16
CA ARG A 134 -7.29 4.04 10.82
C ARG A 134 -5.86 3.70 10.40
N ALA A 135 -5.51 2.41 10.30
CA ALA A 135 -4.19 1.99 9.85
C ALA A 135 -3.89 2.46 8.40
N PHE A 136 -4.91 2.49 7.53
CA PHE A 136 -4.81 3.01 6.15
C PHE A 136 -4.99 4.53 6.02
N GLY A 137 -5.17 5.23 7.15
CA GLY A 137 -5.37 6.67 7.18
C GLY A 137 -6.76 7.15 6.77
N GLU A 138 -7.74 6.27 6.84
CA GLU A 138 -9.15 6.63 6.71
C GLU A 138 -9.71 7.04 8.08
N THR A 139 -10.28 8.25 8.13
CA THR A 139 -10.98 8.85 9.28
C THR A 139 -12.49 8.78 9.13
#